data_AF-A0A3A6Q517-F1
#
_entry.id   AF-A0A3A6Q517-F1
#
_cell.length_a   1.000
_cell.length_b   1.000
_cell.length_c   1.000
_cell.angle_alpha   90.00
_cell.angle_beta   90.00
_cell.angle_gamma   90.00
#
_symmetry.space_group_name_H-M   'P 1'
#
loop_
_entity.id
_entity.type
_entity.pdbx_description
1 polymer ?
#
loop_
_entity_poly.entity_id
_entity_poly.type
_entity_poly.pdbx_seq_one_letter_code
_entity_poly.pdbx_strand_id
1 'polypeptide(L)'
;MKALTSQELNMALAALRWMQETMEQSNPKELSDFFARLPHFTDEKPLSGEEIDTLCEKMYSLDKPALQTDITDLVDGLGDKVSASVEIGNIGGELLLSAKGYSDCNSEDNVGFPLLIENNAGNLQLRVWADINKEDPTHVISLQGAKNEMRQE
;
A
#
# COMPACT_ATOMS: atom_id res chain seq x y z
N MET A 1 -22.19 -11.76 11.37
CA MET A 1 -20.99 -10.90 11.49
C MET A 1 -20.74 -10.27 10.14
N LYS A 2 -20.62 -8.93 10.06
CA LYS A 2 -20.26 -8.23 8.82
C LYS A 2 -18.75 -8.37 8.65
N ALA A 3 -18.29 -8.89 7.52
CA ALA A 3 -16.86 -8.95 7.23
C ALA A 3 -16.29 -7.52 7.19
N LEU A 4 -15.15 -7.31 7.83
CA LEU A 4 -14.42 -6.06 7.75
C LEU A 4 -13.96 -5.84 6.31
N THR A 5 -14.04 -4.60 5.84
CA THR A 5 -13.47 -4.20 4.56
C THR A 5 -11.94 -4.20 4.65
N SER A 6 -11.25 -4.32 3.51
CA SER A 6 -9.78 -4.32 3.46
C SER A 6 -9.17 -3.08 4.11
N GLN A 7 -9.83 -1.92 3.97
CA GLN A 7 -9.41 -0.67 4.60
C GLN A 7 -9.52 -0.71 6.13
N GLU A 8 -10.62 -1.25 6.67
CA GLU A 8 -10.80 -1.41 8.13
C GLU A 8 -9.78 -2.38 8.73
N LEU A 9 -9.41 -3.42 7.97
CA LEU A 9 -8.42 -4.40 8.39
C LEU A 9 -6.99 -3.83 8.39
N ASN A 10 -6.64 -3.02 7.38
CA ASN A 10 -5.33 -2.37 7.31
C ASN A 10 -5.14 -1.30 8.38
N MET A 11 -6.20 -0.56 8.73
CA MET A 11 -6.20 0.33 9.89
C MET A 11 -6.00 -0.41 11.21
N ALA A 12 -6.65 -1.58 11.37
CA ALA A 12 -6.48 -2.40 12.56
C ALA A 12 -5.04 -2.92 12.69
N LEU A 13 -4.41 -3.36 11.59
CA LEU A 13 -3.00 -3.77 11.58
C LEU A 13 -2.04 -2.62 11.89
N ALA A 14 -2.23 -1.44 11.30
CA ALA A 14 -1.39 -0.28 11.58
C ALA A 14 -1.47 0.12 13.07
N ALA A 15 -2.67 0.04 13.66
CA ALA A 15 -2.85 0.26 15.09
C ALA A 15 -2.14 -0.80 15.93
N LEU A 16 -2.21 -2.08 15.55
CA LEU A 16 -1.54 -3.18 16.26
C LEU A 16 0.00 -3.06 16.20
N ARG A 17 0.56 -2.70 15.03
CA ARG A 17 2.01 -2.47 14.88
C ARG A 17 2.50 -1.27 15.66
N TRP A 18 1.78 -0.15 15.59
CA TRP A 18 2.10 1.04 16.38
C TRP A 18 2.04 0.75 17.88
N MET A 19 1.04 -0.03 18.33
CA MET A 19 0.98 -0.51 19.70
C MET A 19 2.20 -1.36 20.04
N GLN A 20 2.59 -2.31 19.19
CA GLN A 20 3.76 -3.16 19.41
C GLN A 20 5.06 -2.36 19.57
N GLU A 21 5.33 -1.43 18.65
CA GLU A 21 6.52 -0.57 18.69
C GLU A 21 6.53 0.36 19.91
N THR A 22 5.36 0.89 20.27
CA THR A 22 5.20 1.73 21.48
C THR A 22 5.40 0.89 22.74
N MET A 23 4.96 -0.37 22.75
CA MET A 23 5.10 -1.28 23.88
C MET A 23 6.54 -1.70 24.13
N GLU A 24 7.34 -1.92 23.10
CA GLU A 24 8.77 -2.27 23.22
C GLU A 24 9.62 -1.14 23.84
N GLN A 25 9.17 0.11 23.72
CA GLN A 25 9.88 1.28 24.21
C GLN A 25 9.38 1.80 25.57
N SER A 26 8.29 1.24 26.09
CA SER A 26 7.57 1.76 27.26
C SER A 26 7.99 1.09 28.57
N ASN A 27 7.94 1.86 29.67
CA ASN A 27 8.20 1.34 31.02
C ASN A 27 7.14 0.30 31.41
N PRO A 28 7.52 -0.89 31.94
CA PRO A 28 6.61 -1.95 32.35
C PRO A 28 5.43 -1.52 33.23
N LYS A 29 5.62 -0.49 34.06
CA LYS A 29 4.57 0.03 34.94
C LYS A 29 3.52 0.86 34.20
N GLU A 30 3.93 1.65 33.22
CA GLU A 30 3.01 2.44 32.39
C GLU A 30 2.18 1.56 31.46
N LEU A 31 2.77 0.46 30.98
CA LEU A 31 2.08 -0.58 30.22
C LEU A 31 0.97 -1.25 31.03
N SER A 32 1.28 -1.65 32.26
CA SER A 32 0.32 -2.18 33.23
C SER A 32 -0.90 -1.27 33.39
N ASP A 33 -0.65 0.03 33.62
CA ASP A 33 -1.71 1.00 33.87
C ASP A 33 -2.51 1.33 32.60
N PHE A 34 -1.88 1.25 31.42
CA PHE A 34 -2.56 1.38 30.13
C PHE A 34 -3.51 0.20 29.85
N PHE A 35 -3.05 -1.04 30.01
CA PHE A 35 -3.88 -2.23 29.85
C PHE A 35 -5.05 -2.28 30.83
N ALA A 36 -4.86 -1.79 32.06
CA ALA A 36 -5.93 -1.68 33.06
C ALA A 36 -7.02 -0.66 32.67
N ARG A 37 -6.72 0.28 31.76
CA ARG A 37 -7.64 1.33 31.30
C ARG A 37 -8.33 1.02 29.98
N LEU A 38 -7.84 0.04 29.23
CA LEU A 38 -8.54 -0.43 28.04
C LEU A 38 -9.79 -1.20 28.49
N PRO A 39 -10.97 -0.94 27.88
CA PRO A 39 -12.11 -1.83 28.08
C PRO A 39 -11.68 -3.25 27.72
N HIS A 40 -12.03 -4.24 28.53
CA HIS A 40 -11.66 -5.64 28.32
C HIS A 40 -12.05 -6.09 26.91
N PHE A 41 -11.14 -5.96 25.95
CA PHE A 41 -11.21 -6.63 24.66
C PHE A 41 -10.87 -8.10 24.90
N THR A 42 -11.82 -8.77 25.54
CA THR A 42 -12.14 -10.21 25.57
C THR A 42 -11.06 -11.20 26.03
N ASP A 43 -11.52 -12.25 26.72
CA ASP A 43 -10.79 -13.34 27.38
C ASP A 43 -9.88 -14.22 26.47
N GLU A 44 -9.38 -13.69 25.36
CA GLU A 44 -8.54 -14.42 24.42
C GLU A 44 -7.06 -14.08 24.59
N LYS A 45 -6.22 -15.10 24.47
CA LYS A 45 -4.76 -14.96 24.57
C LYS A 45 -4.27 -14.02 23.45
N PRO A 46 -3.34 -13.09 23.72
CA PRO A 46 -2.71 -12.28 22.68
C PRO A 46 -2.11 -13.16 21.59
N LEU A 47 -2.27 -12.75 20.33
CA LEU A 47 -1.63 -13.41 19.20
C LEU A 47 -0.10 -13.33 19.35
N SER A 48 0.57 -14.44 19.08
CA SER A 48 2.03 -14.50 18.95
C SER A 48 2.50 -13.81 17.67
N GLY A 49 3.79 -13.45 17.62
CA GLY A 49 4.38 -12.84 16.41
C GLY A 49 4.19 -13.70 15.16
N GLU A 50 4.34 -15.03 15.26
CA GLU A 50 4.13 -15.96 14.15
C GLU A 50 2.67 -15.98 13.66
N GLU A 51 1.69 -15.84 14.57
CA GLU A 51 0.28 -15.72 14.21
C GLU A 51 -0.02 -14.39 13.50
N ILE A 52 0.63 -13.30 13.92
CA ILE A 52 0.55 -12.01 13.25
C ILE A 52 1.16 -12.09 11.85
N ASP A 53 2.32 -12.72 11.71
CA ASP A 53 2.99 -12.90 10.41
C ASP A 53 2.13 -13.75 9.47
N THR A 54 1.58 -14.86 9.96
CA THR A 54 0.67 -15.72 9.19
C THR A 54 -0.60 -14.98 8.76
N LEU A 55 -1.14 -14.12 9.62
CA LEU A 55 -2.29 -13.28 9.28
C LEU A 55 -1.92 -12.26 8.21
N CYS A 56 -0.75 -11.63 8.31
CA CYS A 56 -0.23 -10.74 7.29
C CYS A 56 -0.10 -11.46 5.94
N GLU A 57 0.52 -12.64 5.90
CA GLU A 57 0.65 -13.45 4.68
C GLU A 57 -0.71 -13.80 4.05
N LYS A 58 -1.66 -14.26 4.88
CA LYS A 58 -3.02 -14.55 4.41
C LYS A 58 -3.72 -13.30 3.87
N MET A 59 -3.48 -12.14 4.47
CA MET A 59 -4.00 -10.86 3.98
C MET A 59 -3.38 -10.43 2.66
N TYR A 60 -2.07 -10.64 2.45
CA TYR A 60 -1.43 -10.43 1.15
C TYR A 60 -2.00 -11.36 0.07
N SER A 61 -2.49 -12.55 0.45
CA SER A 61 -3.10 -13.53 -0.45
C SER A 61 -4.59 -13.31 -0.73
N LEU A 62 -5.24 -12.32 -0.10
CA LEU A 62 -6.64 -12.01 -0.38
C LEU A 62 -6.77 -11.46 -1.80
N ASP A 63 -7.62 -12.08 -2.60
CA ASP A 63 -7.96 -11.64 -3.96
C ASP A 63 -8.44 -10.18 -3.91
N LYS A 64 -7.61 -9.28 -4.42
CA LYS A 64 -7.95 -7.86 -4.53
C LYS A 64 -8.57 -7.61 -5.91
N PRO A 65 -9.49 -6.65 -6.02
CA PRO A 65 -9.92 -6.18 -7.32
C PRO A 65 -8.73 -5.48 -8.01
N ALA A 66 -8.00 -6.23 -8.83
CA ALA A 66 -7.04 -5.68 -9.79
C ALA A 66 -7.76 -5.41 -11.10
N LEU A 67 -7.63 -4.21 -11.64
CA LEU A 67 -8.06 -3.95 -13.02
C LEU A 67 -6.91 -4.36 -13.95
N GLN A 68 -7.11 -5.46 -14.67
CA GLN A 68 -6.14 -5.98 -15.62
C GLN A 68 -6.55 -5.61 -17.05
N THR A 69 -5.57 -5.22 -17.86
CA THR A 69 -5.79 -4.89 -19.27
C THR A 69 -4.51 -5.01 -20.08
N ASP A 70 -4.63 -4.99 -21.40
CA ASP A 70 -3.50 -4.86 -22.32
C ASP A 70 -3.45 -3.42 -22.86
N ILE A 71 -2.32 -2.76 -22.66
CA ILE A 71 -2.03 -1.48 -23.30
C ILE A 71 -1.61 -1.78 -24.74
N THR A 72 -2.42 -1.30 -25.68
CA THR A 72 -2.21 -1.52 -27.11
C THR A 72 -1.36 -0.39 -27.71
N ASP A 73 -0.48 -0.76 -28.63
CA ASP A 73 0.22 0.23 -29.44
C ASP A 73 -0.76 0.86 -30.45
N LEU A 74 -1.03 2.15 -30.29
CA LEU A 74 -1.92 2.93 -31.16
C LEU A 74 -1.16 3.68 -32.26
N VAL A 75 0.18 3.65 -32.27
CA VAL A 75 1.00 4.40 -33.23
C VAL A 75 1.05 3.69 -34.58
N ASP A 76 1.26 2.38 -34.59
CA ASP A 76 1.31 1.58 -35.83
C ASP A 76 0.56 0.23 -35.76
N GLY A 77 0.07 -0.17 -34.59
CA GLY A 77 -0.62 -1.44 -34.38
C GLY A 77 0.27 -2.68 -34.59
N LEU A 78 1.59 -2.50 -34.72
CA LEU A 78 2.59 -3.53 -34.91
C LEU A 78 3.47 -3.74 -33.66
N GLY A 79 3.44 -2.81 -32.70
CA GLY A 79 4.08 -2.97 -31.40
C GLY A 79 3.46 -4.07 -30.55
N ASP A 80 4.31 -4.71 -29.73
CA ASP A 80 3.87 -5.72 -28.77
C ASP A 80 2.93 -5.09 -27.72
N LYS A 81 1.87 -5.84 -27.39
CA LYS A 81 0.98 -5.46 -26.29
C LYS A 81 1.71 -5.55 -24.97
N VAL A 82 1.45 -4.59 -24.09
CA VAL A 82 1.96 -4.62 -22.71
C VAL A 82 0.82 -4.95 -21.77
N SER A 83 0.85 -6.13 -21.16
CA SER A 83 -0.11 -6.51 -20.12
C SER A 83 0.19 -5.73 -18.83
N ALA A 84 -0.82 -5.07 -18.29
CA ALA A 84 -0.71 -4.21 -17.11
C ALA A 84 -1.83 -4.50 -16.10
N SER A 85 -1.54 -4.29 -14.82
CA SER A 85 -2.53 -4.30 -13.73
C SER A 85 -2.52 -2.97 -12.98
N VAL A 86 -3.68 -2.58 -12.47
CA VAL A 86 -3.80 -1.53 -11.45
C VAL A 86 -4.36 -2.14 -10.17
N GLU A 87 -3.70 -1.87 -9.06
CA GLU A 87 -4.00 -2.40 -7.74
C GLU A 87 -4.11 -1.29 -6.70
N ILE A 88 -4.89 -1.54 -5.65
CA ILE A 88 -5.00 -0.65 -4.49
C ILE A 88 -3.99 -1.11 -3.43
N GLY A 89 -3.12 -0.20 -3.03
CA GLY A 89 -2.08 -0.42 -2.03
C GLY A 89 -2.63 -0.65 -0.63
N ASN A 90 -1.83 -1.31 0.21
CA ASN A 90 -2.28 -1.85 1.49
C ASN A 90 -2.40 -0.81 2.59
N ILE A 91 -1.69 0.32 2.52
CA ILE A 91 -1.56 1.19 3.70
C ILE A 91 -2.39 2.46 3.50
N GLY A 92 -2.17 3.16 2.39
CA GLY A 92 -2.79 4.45 2.11
C GLY A 92 -3.92 4.41 1.10
N GLY A 93 -4.19 3.26 0.49
CA GLY A 93 -5.11 3.16 -0.65
C GLY A 93 -4.55 3.81 -1.92
N GLU A 94 -3.22 3.92 -2.02
CA GLU A 94 -2.49 4.34 -3.21
C GLU A 94 -2.82 3.45 -4.41
N LEU A 95 -2.72 4.00 -5.62
CA LEU A 95 -2.90 3.22 -6.84
C LEU A 95 -1.54 2.81 -7.37
N LEU A 96 -1.34 1.51 -7.52
CA LEU A 96 -0.12 0.87 -7.98
C LEU A 96 -0.36 0.34 -9.38
N LEU A 97 0.53 0.64 -10.32
CA LEU A 97 0.44 0.09 -11.68
C LEU A 97 1.65 -0.79 -11.95
N SER A 98 1.37 -2.04 -12.29
CA SER A 98 2.37 -3.03 -12.74
C SER A 98 2.24 -3.20 -14.26
N ALA A 99 3.35 -3.57 -14.90
CA ALA A 99 3.36 -3.91 -16.32
C ALA A 99 4.37 -5.04 -16.55
N LYS A 100 3.97 -6.08 -17.29
CA LYS A 100 4.84 -7.21 -17.59
C LYS A 100 6.08 -6.74 -18.37
N GLY A 101 7.26 -7.13 -17.90
CA GLY A 101 8.55 -6.70 -18.42
C GLY A 101 9.08 -5.40 -17.78
N TYR A 102 8.35 -4.81 -16.85
CA TYR A 102 8.71 -3.57 -16.16
C TYR A 102 8.64 -3.76 -14.64
N SER A 103 9.58 -3.19 -13.89
CA SER A 103 9.65 -3.27 -12.43
C SER A 103 10.38 -2.05 -11.86
N ASP A 104 10.49 -1.99 -10.53
CA ASP A 104 11.35 -1.05 -9.81
C ASP A 104 12.57 -1.78 -9.22
N CYS A 105 13.59 -1.01 -8.85
CA CYS A 105 14.89 -1.52 -8.40
C CYS A 105 14.82 -2.43 -7.17
N ASN A 106 13.76 -2.32 -6.36
CA ASN A 106 13.64 -2.98 -5.07
C ASN A 106 12.73 -4.21 -5.10
N SER A 107 12.18 -4.52 -6.27
CA SER A 107 11.23 -5.60 -6.45
C SER A 107 11.82 -6.71 -7.32
N GLU A 108 11.29 -7.92 -7.16
CA GLU A 108 11.56 -9.01 -8.11
C GLU A 108 10.98 -8.68 -9.49
N ASP A 109 11.57 -9.26 -10.54
CA ASP A 109 11.14 -9.07 -11.92
C ASP A 109 9.65 -9.38 -12.09
N ASN A 110 8.91 -8.43 -12.66
CA ASN A 110 7.46 -8.46 -12.90
C ASN A 110 6.59 -8.41 -11.62
N VAL A 111 7.18 -8.14 -10.46
CA VAL A 111 6.46 -7.97 -9.20
C VAL A 111 6.35 -6.49 -8.81
N GLY A 112 7.28 -5.66 -9.31
CA GLY A 112 7.36 -4.25 -8.99
C GLY A 112 6.30 -3.35 -9.64
N PHE A 113 6.23 -2.11 -9.14
CA PHE A 113 5.28 -1.09 -9.57
C PHE A 113 6.02 0.14 -10.08
N PRO A 114 6.35 0.22 -11.39
CA PRO A 114 7.07 1.37 -11.94
C PRO A 114 6.31 2.70 -11.81
N LEU A 115 5.00 2.67 -11.56
CA LEU A 115 4.16 3.85 -11.36
C LEU A 115 3.29 3.72 -10.08
N LEU A 116 3.23 4.82 -9.33
CA LEU A 116 2.45 4.92 -8.09
C LEU A 116 1.76 6.28 -7.98
N ILE A 117 0.45 6.28 -7.73
CA ILE A 117 -0.33 7.48 -7.39
C ILE A 117 -0.66 7.43 -5.91
N GLU A 118 -0.23 8.44 -5.16
CA GLU A 118 -0.44 8.51 -3.71
C GLU A 118 -0.88 9.89 -3.24
N ASN A 119 -1.41 9.92 -2.02
CA ASN A 119 -1.57 11.12 -1.23
C ASN A 119 -0.39 11.26 -0.26
N ASN A 120 0.58 12.11 -0.62
CA ASN A 120 1.72 12.40 0.23
C ASN A 120 1.46 13.68 1.05
N ALA A 121 1.03 13.52 2.30
CA ALA A 121 0.75 14.62 3.22
C ALA A 121 -0.22 15.69 2.65
N GLY A 122 -1.29 15.25 1.96
CA GLY A 122 -2.26 16.12 1.29
C GLY A 122 -1.89 16.48 -0.15
N ASN A 123 -0.71 16.07 -0.62
CA ASN A 123 -0.28 16.26 -1.99
C ASN A 123 -0.55 15.01 -2.84
N LEU A 124 -1.56 15.07 -3.71
CA LEU A 124 -1.75 14.06 -4.74
C LEU A 124 -0.58 14.13 -5.74
N GLN A 125 0.15 13.03 -5.89
CA GLN A 125 1.33 12.98 -6.75
C GLN A 125 1.47 11.63 -7.46
N LEU A 126 2.15 11.66 -8.61
CA LEU A 126 2.58 10.48 -9.37
C LEU A 126 4.09 10.29 -9.16
N ARG A 127 4.49 9.12 -8.69
CA ARG A 127 5.89 8.66 -8.68
C ARG A 127 6.15 7.75 -9.87
N VAL A 128 7.33 7.91 -10.46
CA VAL A 128 7.75 7.15 -11.64
C VAL A 128 9.15 6.61 -11.42
N TRP A 129 9.31 5.29 -11.48
CA TRP A 129 10.59 4.60 -11.61
C TRP A 129 10.82 4.27 -13.07
N ALA A 130 11.48 5.20 -13.78
CA ALA A 130 11.77 5.07 -15.21
C ALA A 130 13.13 4.40 -15.50
N ASP A 131 13.93 4.18 -14.46
CA ASP A 131 15.24 3.54 -14.52
C ASP A 131 15.32 2.45 -13.46
N ILE A 132 15.33 1.19 -13.91
CA ILE A 132 15.36 0.00 -13.04
C ILE A 132 16.59 -0.03 -12.11
N ASN A 133 17.64 0.72 -12.44
CA ASN A 133 18.87 0.75 -11.65
C ASN A 133 18.86 1.79 -10.53
N LYS A 134 17.75 2.54 -10.37
CA LYS A 134 17.61 3.56 -9.33
C LYS A 134 16.58 3.14 -8.29
N GLU A 135 17.03 3.13 -7.05
CA GLU A 135 16.20 2.86 -5.87
C GLU A 135 15.09 3.91 -5.71
N ASP A 136 15.48 5.19 -5.81
CA ASP A 136 14.55 6.31 -5.71
C ASP A 136 13.75 6.54 -7.01
N PRO A 137 12.51 7.07 -6.91
CA PRO A 137 11.73 7.46 -8.08
C PRO A 137 12.54 8.41 -8.96
N THR A 138 12.60 8.11 -10.26
CA THR A 138 13.22 8.99 -11.25
C THR A 138 12.47 10.31 -11.37
N HIS A 139 11.15 10.28 -11.20
CA HIS A 139 10.31 11.47 -11.19
C HIS A 139 9.27 11.42 -10.07
N VAL A 140 8.99 12.59 -9.51
CA VAL A 140 7.86 12.84 -8.62
C VAL A 140 7.12 14.05 -9.18
N ILE A 141 5.90 13.82 -9.67
CA ILE A 141 5.06 14.82 -10.32
C ILE A 141 3.91 15.16 -9.39
N SER A 142 3.92 16.39 -8.86
CA SER A 142 2.79 16.88 -8.07
C SER A 142 1.61 17.23 -8.96
N LEU A 143 0.41 16.79 -8.57
CA LEU A 143 -0.85 17.09 -9.24
C LEU A 143 -1.59 18.28 -8.60
N GLN A 144 -0.95 19.09 -7.74
CA GLN A 144 -1.59 20.28 -7.16
C GLN A 144 -2.10 21.25 -8.23
N GLY A 145 -1.35 21.42 -9.32
CA GLY A 145 -1.76 22.25 -10.45
C GLY A 145 -2.98 21.71 -11.22
N ALA A 146 -3.33 20.43 -11.04
CA ALA A 146 -4.50 19.81 -11.65
C ALA A 146 -5.78 19.96 -10.80
N LYS A 147 -5.70 20.61 -9.65
CA LYS A 147 -6.90 20.93 -8.86
C LYS A 147 -7.84 21.81 -9.68
N ASN A 148 -9.14 21.58 -9.55
CA ASN A 148 -10.16 22.36 -10.27
C ASN A 148 -10.03 23.87 -10.03
N GLU A 149 -9.62 24.28 -8.83
CA GLU A 149 -9.39 25.69 -8.46
C GLU A 149 -8.24 26.37 -9.23
N MET A 150 -7.38 25.60 -9.89
CA MET A 150 -6.27 26.10 -10.70
C MET A 150 -6.64 26.30 -12.17
N ARG A 151 -7.87 25.94 -12.58
CA ARG A 151 -8.36 26.10 -13.95
C ARG A 151 -8.45 27.59 -14.30
N GLN A 152 -7.78 27.98 -15.38
CA GLN A 152 -7.92 29.31 -15.99
C GLN A 152 -9.04 29.26 -17.04
N GLU A 153 -9.84 30.32 -17.11
CA GLU A 153 -10.87 30.53 -18.14
C GLU A 153 -10.28 31.09 -19.43
#